data_AF-A0AA36B3U4-F1
#
_entry.id   AF-A0AA36B3U4-F1
#
_cell.length_a   1.000
_cell.length_b   1.000
_cell.length_c   1.000
_cell.angle_alpha   90.00
_cell.angle_beta   90.00
_cell.angle_gamma   90.00
#
_symmetry.space_group_name_H-M   'P 1'
#
loop_
_entity.id
_entity.type
_entity.pdbx_description
1 polymer ?
#
loop_
_entity_poly.entity_id
_entity_poly.type
_entity_poly.pdbx_seq_one_letter_code
_entity_poly.pdbx_strand_id
1 'polypeptide(L)'
;MRRLFCSILIHCNPSNPFNLWESFRQSLSKDIQANLALRDGNDDVYNEALIDMDRHIRRYVIRGLSEFHLPTPVHHEAPLDVEYISEKNYNIAELTETSTRDEPRLLPEQREIYNEIIDSVRLNQGKLFFLNAPGGTGKTFVINLILAKLRAERRIAIACASSGIAATLLQGGRTAHSAFKLPMDIGKKDNPICNIDRSSSRVRLLRECSLFI
;
A
#
# COMPACT_ATOMS: atom_id res chain seq x y z
N MET A 1 -23.93 7.84 11.09
CA MET A 1 -24.42 9.11 10.49
C MET A 1 -23.68 9.48 9.21
N ARG A 2 -22.34 9.57 9.19
CA ARG A 2 -21.56 9.90 7.98
C ARG A 2 -21.85 9.04 6.74
N ARG A 3 -21.99 7.71 6.88
CA ARG A 3 -22.34 6.83 5.74
C ARG A 3 -23.69 7.15 5.11
N LEU A 4 -24.70 7.43 5.93
CA LEU A 4 -26.03 7.82 5.45
C LEU A 4 -25.96 9.17 4.70
N PHE A 5 -25.19 10.12 5.22
CA PHE A 5 -24.93 11.39 4.55
C PHE A 5 -24.27 11.19 3.18
N CYS A 6 -23.24 10.34 3.09
CA CYS A 6 -22.62 9.98 1.81
C CYS A 6 -23.61 9.32 0.84
N SER A 7 -24.49 8.43 1.33
CA SER A 7 -25.54 7.83 0.50
C SER A 7 -26.53 8.88 -0.03
N ILE A 8 -26.88 9.90 0.75
CA ILE A 8 -27.73 11.01 0.29
C ILE A 8 -27.01 11.81 -0.80
N LEU A 9 -25.72 12.10 -0.64
CA LEU A 9 -24.93 12.78 -1.67
C LEU A 9 -24.91 12.00 -2.99
N ILE A 10 -24.63 10.70 -2.91
CA ILE A 10 -24.48 9.83 -4.10
C ILE A 10 -25.82 9.58 -4.79
N HIS A 11 -26.90 9.34 -4.04
CA HIS A 11 -28.14 8.80 -4.60
C HIS A 11 -29.29 9.80 -4.66
N CYS A 12 -29.25 10.90 -3.90
CA CYS A 12 -30.36 11.84 -3.79
C CYS A 12 -30.07 13.22 -4.41
N ASN A 13 -28.83 13.47 -4.85
CA ASN A 13 -28.40 14.69 -5.53
C ASN A 13 -28.97 15.98 -4.90
N PRO A 14 -28.64 16.29 -3.63
CA PRO A 14 -29.24 17.41 -2.92
C PRO A 14 -28.92 18.74 -3.59
N SER A 15 -29.89 19.66 -3.60
CA SER A 15 -29.78 20.95 -4.31
C SER A 15 -28.63 21.85 -3.82
N ASN A 16 -28.21 21.69 -2.56
CA ASN A 16 -27.04 22.38 -2.01
C ASN A 16 -26.29 21.47 -1.01
N PRO A 17 -25.36 20.62 -1.48
CA PRO A 17 -24.60 19.71 -0.65
C PRO A 17 -23.77 20.43 0.43
N PHE A 18 -23.23 21.61 0.11
CA PHE A 18 -22.41 22.40 1.03
C PHE A 18 -23.21 22.91 2.22
N ASN A 19 -24.40 23.45 1.98
CA ASN A 19 -25.27 23.92 3.05
C ASN A 19 -25.78 22.76 3.92
N LEU A 20 -26.04 21.61 3.30
CA LEU A 20 -26.38 20.38 4.02
C LEU A 20 -25.22 19.93 4.93
N TRP A 21 -23.98 20.00 4.47
CA TRP A 21 -22.80 19.76 5.29
C TRP A 21 -22.71 20.74 6.46
N GLU A 22 -22.79 22.06 6.22
CA GLU A 22 -22.73 23.07 7.29
C GLU A 22 -23.81 22.87 8.36
N SER A 23 -25.01 22.49 7.95
CA SER A 23 -26.14 22.25 8.87
C SER A 23 -25.93 21.03 9.78
N PHE A 24 -25.20 20.02 9.31
CA PHE A 24 -25.07 18.74 10.01
C PHE A 24 -23.66 18.38 10.46
N ARG A 25 -22.62 19.13 10.09
CA ARG A 25 -21.21 18.81 10.36
C ARG A 25 -20.92 18.53 11.83
N GLN A 26 -21.50 19.30 12.74
CA GLN A 26 -21.39 19.06 14.19
C GLN A 26 -21.96 17.68 14.58
N SER A 27 -23.15 17.33 14.10
CA SER A 27 -23.76 16.03 14.39
C SER A 27 -23.02 14.87 13.71
N LEU A 28 -22.42 15.13 12.55
CA LEU A 28 -21.62 14.15 11.80
C LEU A 28 -20.24 13.91 12.42
N SER A 29 -19.75 14.79 13.30
CA SER A 29 -18.44 14.69 13.92
C SER A 29 -18.47 14.47 15.44
N LYS A 30 -19.66 14.34 16.05
CA LYS A 30 -19.85 14.16 17.50
C LYS A 30 -19.06 12.99 18.10
N ASP A 31 -19.03 11.84 17.42
CA ASP A 31 -18.28 10.66 17.85
C ASP A 31 -16.76 10.86 17.73
N ILE A 32 -16.31 11.57 16.69
CA ILE A 32 -14.89 11.92 16.50
C ILE A 32 -14.44 12.88 17.60
N GLN A 33 -15.27 13.87 17.91
CA GLN A 33 -15.05 14.83 19.00
C GLN A 33 -14.92 14.14 20.36
N ALA A 34 -15.82 13.18 20.65
CA ALA A 34 -15.77 12.40 21.88
C ALA A 34 -14.49 11.53 21.98
N ASN A 35 -14.05 10.96 20.85
CA ASN A 35 -12.87 10.09 20.81
C ASN A 35 -11.54 10.84 20.93
N LEU A 36 -11.45 12.07 20.42
CA LEU A 36 -10.22 12.87 20.46
C LEU A 36 -10.07 13.73 21.73
N ALA A 37 -11.08 13.75 22.62
CA ALA A 37 -11.12 14.60 23.82
C ALA A 37 -10.84 16.10 23.54
N LEU A 38 -11.16 16.57 22.32
CA LEU A 38 -10.93 17.94 21.87
C LEU A 38 -12.12 18.85 22.24
N ARG A 39 -11.84 20.14 22.46
CA ARG A 39 -12.87 21.17 22.67
C ARG A 39 -13.75 21.35 21.43
N ASP A 40 -14.97 21.85 21.66
CA ASP A 40 -15.98 22.09 20.64
C ASP A 40 -15.50 23.07 19.55
N GLY A 41 -15.78 22.74 18.29
CA GLY A 41 -15.50 23.61 17.14
C GLY A 41 -14.06 23.61 16.59
N ASN A 42 -13.24 22.59 16.88
CA ASN A 42 -11.91 22.50 16.31
C ASN A 42 -11.96 22.06 14.83
N ASP A 43 -11.34 22.82 13.91
CA ASP A 43 -11.38 22.55 12.46
C ASP A 43 -10.84 21.14 12.12
N ASP A 44 -9.94 20.61 12.94
CA ASP A 44 -9.41 19.25 12.84
C ASP A 44 -10.50 18.17 12.94
N VAL A 45 -11.53 18.39 13.77
CA VAL A 45 -12.63 17.43 13.99
C VAL A 45 -13.52 17.34 12.75
N TYR A 46 -13.77 18.48 12.10
CA TYR A 46 -14.52 18.52 10.84
C TYR A 46 -13.71 17.95 9.68
N ASN A 47 -12.41 18.21 9.69
CA ASN A 47 -11.48 17.66 8.72
C ASN A 47 -11.41 16.12 8.79
N GLU A 48 -11.35 15.52 9.98
CA GLU A 48 -11.41 14.07 10.16
C GLU A 48 -12.74 13.47 9.68
N ALA A 49 -13.85 14.16 9.93
CA ALA A 49 -15.14 13.75 9.39
C ALA A 49 -15.16 13.78 7.85
N LEU A 50 -14.55 14.80 7.22
CA LEU A 50 -14.38 14.88 5.77
C LEU A 50 -13.49 13.74 5.23
N ILE A 51 -12.40 13.38 5.91
CA ILE A 51 -11.52 12.27 5.54
C ILE A 51 -12.29 10.94 5.49
N ASP A 52 -13.08 10.64 6.53
CA ASP A 52 -13.86 9.40 6.59
C ASP A 52 -14.94 9.34 5.49
N MET A 53 -15.60 10.47 5.22
CA MET A 53 -16.59 10.57 4.15
C MET A 53 -15.98 10.44 2.76
N ASP A 54 -14.84 11.09 2.50
CA ASP A 54 -14.14 11.06 1.22
C ASP A 54 -13.68 9.64 0.87
N ARG A 55 -13.16 8.89 1.87
CA ARG A 55 -12.80 7.48 1.72
C ARG A 55 -14.00 6.61 1.33
N HIS A 56 -15.19 6.92 1.83
CA HIS A 56 -16.41 6.20 1.51
C HIS A 56 -16.92 6.55 0.10
N ILE A 57 -16.96 7.84 -0.25
CA ILE A 57 -17.48 8.34 -1.53
C ILE A 57 -16.60 7.93 -2.71
N ARG A 58 -15.27 7.88 -2.53
CA ARG A 58 -14.33 7.44 -3.59
C ARG A 58 -14.53 6.01 -4.07
N ARG A 59 -15.33 5.20 -3.37
CA ARG A 59 -15.75 3.87 -3.83
C ARG A 59 -16.78 3.93 -4.97
N TYR A 60 -17.45 5.06 -5.12
CA TYR A 60 -18.55 5.28 -6.07
C TYR A 60 -18.25 6.43 -7.05
N VAL A 61 -17.46 7.42 -6.62
CA VAL A 61 -17.26 8.69 -7.33
C VAL A 61 -15.78 9.07 -7.39
N ILE A 62 -15.23 9.22 -8.61
CA ILE A 62 -13.78 9.37 -8.83
C ILE A 62 -13.23 10.67 -8.23
N ARG A 63 -13.97 11.79 -8.36
CA ARG A 63 -13.55 13.10 -7.84
C ARG A 63 -13.78 13.24 -6.34
N GLY A 64 -14.34 12.22 -5.67
CA GLY A 64 -14.57 12.23 -4.22
C GLY A 64 -15.51 13.36 -3.80
N LEU A 65 -15.25 13.96 -2.62
CA LEU A 65 -16.05 15.08 -2.10
C LEU A 65 -16.05 16.33 -3.00
N SER A 66 -15.00 16.53 -3.81
CA SER A 66 -14.91 17.70 -4.70
C SER A 66 -15.98 17.72 -5.79
N GLU A 67 -16.56 16.55 -6.13
CA GLU A 67 -17.67 16.45 -7.07
C GLU A 67 -18.95 17.11 -6.55
N PHE A 68 -19.09 17.17 -5.22
CA PHE A 68 -20.25 17.76 -4.54
C PHE A 68 -19.97 19.18 -4.04
N HIS A 69 -18.88 19.81 -4.49
CA HIS A 69 -18.43 21.13 -4.03
C HIS A 69 -18.24 21.23 -2.51
N LEU A 70 -17.90 20.10 -1.87
CA LEU A 70 -17.58 20.05 -0.45
C LEU A 70 -16.09 20.37 -0.21
N PRO A 71 -15.72 20.85 0.99
CA PRO A 71 -14.32 21.07 1.34
C PRO A 71 -13.49 19.81 1.14
N THR A 72 -12.33 19.96 0.51
CA THR A 72 -11.41 18.83 0.33
C THR A 72 -10.67 18.61 1.65
N PRO A 73 -10.65 17.39 2.20
CA PRO A 73 -9.97 17.13 3.46
C PRO A 73 -8.47 17.47 3.37
N VAL A 74 -8.00 18.24 4.35
CA VAL A 74 -6.60 18.59 4.54
C VAL A 74 -5.95 17.54 5.41
N HIS A 75 -5.18 16.64 4.81
CA HIS A 75 -4.42 15.64 5.56
C HIS A 75 -3.25 16.31 6.30
N HIS A 76 -3.45 16.74 7.55
CA HIS A 76 -2.42 17.33 8.41
C HIS A 76 -1.38 16.29 8.86
N GLU A 77 -1.79 15.03 8.94
CA GLU A 77 -0.89 13.90 8.97
C GLU A 77 -0.84 13.32 7.56
N ALA A 78 0.38 13.18 6.99
CA ALA A 78 0.57 12.35 5.81
C ALA A 78 -0.21 11.05 6.04
N PRO A 79 -1.08 10.61 5.09
CA PRO A 79 -1.94 9.46 5.32
C PRO A 79 -1.10 8.37 5.95
N LEU A 80 -1.48 7.92 7.16
CA LEU A 80 -0.80 6.85 7.90
C LEU A 80 -0.24 5.91 6.86
N ASP A 81 1.07 5.78 6.81
CA ASP A 81 1.77 5.19 5.68
C ASP A 81 1.58 3.68 5.72
N VAL A 82 0.32 3.20 5.65
CA VAL A 82 -0.08 1.83 5.97
C VAL A 82 0.72 0.86 5.11
N GLU A 83 1.03 1.21 3.87
CA GLU A 83 1.88 0.39 3.01
C GLU A 83 3.33 0.34 3.50
N TYR A 84 3.97 1.48 3.77
CA TYR A 84 5.33 1.50 4.30
C TYR A 84 5.44 0.88 5.69
N ILE A 85 4.49 1.18 6.56
CA ILE A 85 4.35 0.62 7.91
C ILE A 85 4.17 -0.89 7.80
N SER A 86 3.28 -1.38 6.93
CA SER A 86 3.09 -2.82 6.71
C SER A 86 4.36 -3.50 6.20
N GLU A 87 5.14 -2.83 5.34
CA GLU A 87 6.39 -3.38 4.81
C GLU A 87 7.55 -3.34 5.82
N LYS A 88 7.49 -2.47 6.84
CA LYS A 88 8.48 -2.44 7.94
C LYS A 88 8.05 -3.23 9.18
N ASN A 89 6.77 -3.58 9.31
CA ASN A 89 6.21 -4.24 10.49
C ASN A 89 6.06 -5.76 10.31
N TYR A 90 6.89 -6.41 9.50
CA TYR A 90 6.98 -7.86 9.53
C TYR A 90 7.48 -8.35 10.90
N ASN A 91 7.00 -9.52 11.32
CA ASN A 91 7.47 -10.17 12.52
C ASN A 91 8.91 -10.68 12.31
N ILE A 92 9.89 -9.88 12.75
CA ILE A 92 11.32 -10.18 12.57
C ILE A 92 11.71 -11.51 13.21
N ALA A 93 11.12 -11.88 14.35
CA ALA A 93 11.43 -13.14 15.03
C ALA A 93 11.00 -14.34 14.18
N GLU A 94 9.76 -14.31 13.66
CA GLU A 94 9.21 -15.36 12.80
C GLU A 94 9.97 -15.47 11.46
N LEU A 95 10.36 -14.33 10.87
CA LEU A 95 11.16 -14.31 9.64
C LEU A 95 12.57 -14.86 9.87
N THR A 96 13.18 -14.53 11.01
CA THR A 96 14.50 -15.05 11.39
C THR A 96 14.42 -16.56 11.59
N GLU A 97 13.42 -17.04 12.33
CA GLU A 97 13.19 -18.47 12.55
C GLU A 97 13.01 -19.21 11.21
N THR A 98 12.11 -18.70 10.35
CA THR A 98 11.86 -19.24 9.01
C THR A 98 13.15 -19.32 8.20
N SER A 99 13.93 -18.22 8.16
CA SER A 99 15.19 -18.17 7.42
C SER A 99 16.20 -19.17 7.97
N THR A 100 16.38 -19.25 9.29
CA THR A 100 17.32 -20.20 9.91
C THR A 100 16.94 -21.67 9.70
N ARG A 101 15.63 -21.96 9.64
CA ARG A 101 15.11 -23.31 9.36
C ARG A 101 15.29 -23.70 7.90
N ASP A 102 15.06 -22.75 6.99
CA ASP A 102 14.92 -23.05 5.57
C ASP A 102 16.23 -22.85 4.77
N GLU A 103 17.14 -21.99 5.22
CA GLU A 103 18.47 -21.77 4.61
C GLU A 103 19.33 -23.06 4.52
N PRO A 104 19.37 -23.96 5.53
CA PRO A 104 20.05 -25.25 5.42
C PRO A 104 19.44 -26.20 4.37
N ARG A 105 18.15 -26.03 4.03
CA ARG A 105 17.42 -26.90 3.09
C ARG A 105 17.69 -26.55 1.63
N LEU A 106 18.39 -25.45 1.34
CA LEU A 106 18.79 -25.08 -0.01
C LEU A 106 19.68 -26.17 -0.63
N LEU A 107 19.32 -26.57 -1.85
CA LEU A 107 20.20 -27.38 -2.70
C LEU A 107 21.45 -26.58 -3.10
N PRO A 108 22.57 -27.23 -3.47
CA PRO A 108 23.82 -26.53 -3.80
C PRO A 108 23.65 -25.40 -4.81
N GLU A 109 22.99 -25.66 -5.95
CA GLU A 109 22.73 -24.65 -6.99
C GLU A 109 21.84 -23.51 -6.49
N GLN A 110 20.80 -23.82 -5.70
CA GLN A 110 19.93 -22.80 -5.11
C GLN A 110 20.67 -21.92 -4.11
N ARG A 111 21.63 -22.50 -3.37
CA ARG A 111 22.46 -21.81 -2.39
C ARG A 111 23.41 -20.81 -3.05
N GLU A 112 24.01 -21.18 -4.17
CA GLU A 112 24.85 -20.27 -4.95
C GLU A 112 24.06 -19.05 -5.40
N ILE A 113 22.86 -19.26 -5.97
CA ILE A 113 21.97 -18.18 -6.41
C ILE A 113 21.53 -17.30 -5.24
N TYR A 114 21.10 -17.94 -4.14
CA TYR A 114 20.69 -17.24 -2.92
C TYR A 114 21.80 -16.34 -2.38
N ASN A 115 23.03 -16.87 -2.26
CA ASN A 115 24.17 -16.11 -1.76
C ASN A 115 24.50 -14.93 -2.68
N GLU A 116 24.57 -15.15 -3.99
CA GLU A 116 24.88 -14.11 -4.97
C GLU A 116 23.87 -12.94 -4.92
N ILE A 117 22.57 -13.25 -4.78
CA ILE A 117 21.52 -12.22 -4.67
C ILE A 117 21.63 -11.48 -3.33
N ILE A 118 21.77 -12.20 -2.22
CA ILE A 118 21.87 -11.60 -0.88
C ILE A 118 23.10 -10.69 -0.79
N ASP A 119 24.25 -11.15 -1.30
CA ASP A 119 25.48 -10.36 -1.28
C ASP A 119 25.38 -9.15 -2.20
N SER A 120 24.79 -9.28 -3.39
CA SER A 120 24.51 -8.14 -4.27
C SER A 120 23.66 -7.07 -3.59
N VAL A 121 22.63 -7.46 -2.85
CA VAL A 121 21.76 -6.54 -2.10
C VAL A 121 22.50 -5.89 -0.94
N ARG A 122 23.28 -6.66 -0.17
CA ARG A 122 24.03 -6.15 0.98
C ARG A 122 25.14 -5.19 0.57
N LEU A 123 25.80 -5.47 -0.55
CA LEU A 123 26.87 -4.66 -1.13
C LEU A 123 26.35 -3.53 -2.04
N ASN A 124 25.02 -3.38 -2.16
CA ASN A 124 24.37 -2.37 -3.01
C ASN A 124 24.89 -2.36 -4.47
N GLN A 125 25.09 -3.54 -5.06
CA GLN A 125 25.67 -3.67 -6.40
C GLN A 125 24.69 -3.33 -7.53
N GLY A 126 23.38 -3.30 -7.25
CA GLY A 126 22.36 -2.95 -8.24
C GLY A 126 22.22 -3.94 -9.41
N LYS A 127 22.60 -5.21 -9.22
CA LYS A 127 22.53 -6.25 -10.26
C LYS A 127 21.08 -6.63 -10.59
N LEU A 128 20.87 -7.05 -11.83
CA LEU A 128 19.64 -7.66 -12.32
C LEU A 128 19.83 -9.17 -12.47
N PHE A 129 18.90 -9.95 -11.93
CA PHE A 129 18.95 -11.42 -11.97
C PHE A 129 17.73 -11.98 -12.69
N PHE A 130 17.92 -13.05 -13.46
CA PHE A 130 16.82 -13.82 -14.06
C PHE A 130 16.91 -15.28 -13.61
N LEU A 131 16.00 -15.68 -12.72
CA LEU A 131 15.95 -17.04 -12.19
C LEU A 131 15.15 -17.95 -13.13
N ASN A 132 15.83 -18.56 -14.09
CA ASN A 132 15.22 -19.54 -14.99
C ASN A 132 15.37 -20.95 -14.42
N ALA A 133 14.25 -21.66 -14.21
CA ALA A 133 14.31 -23.08 -13.93
C ALA A 133 13.00 -23.80 -14.34
N PRO A 134 13.02 -25.13 -14.54
CA PRO A 134 11.81 -25.92 -14.81
C PRO A 134 10.75 -25.89 -13.70
N GLY A 135 9.52 -26.29 -14.00
CA GLY A 135 8.48 -26.48 -12.98
C GLY A 135 8.94 -27.45 -11.89
N GLY A 136 8.60 -27.16 -10.62
CA GLY A 136 8.91 -28.05 -9.49
C GLY A 136 10.31 -27.91 -8.87
N THR A 137 11.20 -27.06 -9.40
CA THR A 137 12.58 -26.91 -8.86
C THR A 137 12.72 -25.99 -7.65
N GLY A 138 11.62 -25.62 -6.99
CA GLY A 138 11.67 -24.79 -5.78
C GLY A 138 11.97 -23.30 -5.99
N LYS A 139 11.73 -22.73 -7.18
CA LYS A 139 11.92 -21.27 -7.41
C LYS A 139 11.21 -20.39 -6.39
N THR A 140 9.92 -20.67 -6.15
CA THR A 140 9.13 -19.94 -5.16
C THR A 140 9.70 -20.08 -3.74
N PHE A 141 10.27 -21.24 -3.42
CA PHE A 141 10.94 -21.46 -2.14
C PHE A 141 12.17 -20.56 -1.99
N VAL A 142 13.06 -20.54 -2.99
CA VAL A 142 14.24 -19.66 -2.99
C VAL A 142 13.84 -18.19 -2.89
N ILE A 143 12.85 -17.76 -3.68
CA ILE A 143 12.34 -16.40 -3.67
C ILE A 143 11.80 -16.00 -2.29
N ASN A 144 10.96 -16.83 -1.68
CA ASN A 144 10.42 -16.55 -0.35
C ASN A 144 11.49 -16.53 0.73
N LEU A 145 12.51 -17.39 0.62
CA LEU A 145 13.64 -17.37 1.55
C LEU A 145 14.45 -16.08 1.44
N ILE A 146 14.69 -15.57 0.23
CA ILE A 146 15.36 -14.27 0.01
C ILE A 146 14.53 -13.15 0.63
N LEU A 147 13.21 -13.13 0.39
CA LEU A 147 12.30 -12.14 0.99
C LEU A 147 12.35 -12.19 2.52
N ALA A 148 12.26 -13.39 3.10
CA ALA A 148 12.29 -13.57 4.55
C ALA A 148 13.63 -13.10 5.15
N LYS A 149 14.76 -13.45 4.52
CA LYS A 149 16.10 -13.06 4.98
C LYS A 149 16.26 -11.54 4.99
N LEU A 150 15.94 -10.86 3.88
CA LEU A 150 16.10 -9.41 3.77
C LEU A 150 15.16 -8.66 4.70
N ARG A 151 13.92 -9.12 4.86
CA ARG A 151 12.95 -8.51 5.79
C ARG A 151 13.33 -8.76 7.25
N ALA A 152 13.91 -9.90 7.60
CA ALA A 152 14.49 -10.13 8.93
C ALA A 152 15.62 -9.13 9.24
N GLU A 153 16.39 -8.72 8.23
CA GLU A 153 17.38 -7.64 8.33
C GLU A 153 16.78 -6.22 8.32
N ARG A 154 15.44 -6.11 8.40
CA ARG A 154 14.68 -4.84 8.33
C ARG A 154 14.86 -4.07 7.02
N ARG A 155 15.24 -4.75 5.94
CA ARG A 155 15.32 -4.17 4.60
C ARG A 155 13.95 -4.27 3.91
N ILE A 156 13.67 -3.32 3.02
CA ILE A 156 12.43 -3.33 2.21
C ILE A 156 12.66 -4.18 0.96
N ALA A 157 12.04 -5.35 0.93
CA ALA A 157 12.04 -6.25 -0.23
C ALA A 157 10.61 -6.41 -0.77
N ILE A 158 10.35 -5.85 -1.95
CA ILE A 158 9.00 -5.81 -2.53
C ILE A 158 8.81 -7.02 -3.42
N ALA A 159 7.83 -7.86 -3.06
CA ALA A 159 7.42 -9.00 -3.86
C ALA A 159 6.27 -8.61 -4.80
N CYS A 160 6.48 -8.73 -6.09
CA CYS A 160 5.47 -8.52 -7.11
C CYS A 160 5.33 -9.74 -8.04
N ALA A 161 4.13 -9.91 -8.58
CA ALA A 161 3.86 -10.95 -9.57
C ALA A 161 2.91 -10.43 -10.65
N SER A 162 2.87 -11.08 -11.82
CA SER A 162 1.98 -10.68 -12.91
C SER A 162 0.50 -10.97 -12.60
N SER A 163 0.21 -12.06 -11.88
CA SER A 163 -1.16 -12.47 -11.52
C SER A 163 -1.38 -12.48 -10.00
N GLY A 164 -2.65 -12.37 -9.59
CA GLY A 164 -3.03 -12.44 -8.18
C GLY A 164 -2.67 -13.79 -7.55
N ILE A 165 -2.87 -14.89 -8.28
CA ILE A 165 -2.54 -16.24 -7.80
C ILE A 165 -1.03 -16.37 -7.56
N ALA A 166 -0.20 -15.92 -8.51
CA ALA A 166 1.24 -15.93 -8.32
C ALA A 166 1.68 -15.05 -7.14
N ALA A 167 1.03 -13.88 -6.95
CA ALA A 167 1.30 -13.01 -5.82
C ALA A 167 1.02 -13.69 -4.47
N THR A 168 -0.04 -14.50 -4.36
CA THR A 168 -0.34 -15.21 -3.10
C THR A 168 0.70 -16.26 -2.70
N LEU A 169 1.52 -16.73 -3.64
CA LEU A 169 2.62 -17.65 -3.36
C LEU A 169 3.85 -16.94 -2.79
N LEU A 170 3.90 -15.62 -2.87
CA LEU A 170 4.98 -14.79 -2.35
C LEU A 170 4.57 -14.18 -1.02
N GLN A 171 5.43 -14.24 -0.01
CA GLN A 171 5.15 -13.59 1.27
C GLN A 171 5.00 -12.08 1.08
N GLY A 172 3.88 -11.49 1.50
CA GLY A 172 3.59 -10.07 1.25
C GLY A 172 3.45 -9.73 -0.24
N GLY A 173 3.22 -10.72 -1.10
CA GLY A 173 3.15 -10.54 -2.53
C GLY A 173 1.94 -9.74 -2.98
N ARG A 174 2.14 -8.94 -4.03
CA ARG A 174 1.09 -8.15 -4.69
C ARG A 174 1.23 -8.23 -6.20
N THR A 175 0.16 -7.95 -6.94
CA THR A 175 0.27 -7.88 -8.39
C THR A 175 1.13 -6.67 -8.80
N ALA A 176 1.83 -6.74 -9.94
CA ALA A 176 2.59 -5.62 -10.48
C ALA A 176 1.72 -4.37 -10.67
N HIS A 177 0.46 -4.57 -11.11
CA HIS A 177 -0.54 -3.51 -11.20
C HIS A 177 -0.79 -2.82 -9.86
N SER A 178 -0.91 -3.57 -8.76
CA SER A 178 -1.10 -3.00 -7.42
C SER A 178 0.17 -2.35 -6.89
N ALA A 179 1.32 -3.01 -7.07
CA ALA A 179 2.63 -2.58 -6.58
C ALA A 179 3.07 -1.24 -7.16
N PHE A 180 2.88 -1.07 -8.48
CA PHE A 180 3.38 0.08 -9.22
C PHE A 180 2.26 1.02 -9.70
N LYS A 181 1.00 0.73 -9.39
CA LYS A 181 -0.18 1.47 -9.89
C LYS A 181 -0.13 1.67 -11.40
N LEU A 182 0.12 0.55 -12.09
CA LEU A 182 0.12 0.54 -13.54
C LEU A 182 -1.29 0.89 -14.07
N PRO A 183 -1.41 1.74 -15.09
CA PRO A 183 -2.70 2.00 -15.73
C PRO A 183 -3.22 0.72 -16.39
N MET A 184 -4.54 0.54 -16.49
CA MET A 184 -5.12 -0.66 -17.11
C MET A 184 -4.90 -0.70 -18.64
N ASP A 185 -4.78 0.46 -19.28
CA ASP A 185 -4.60 0.61 -20.73
C ASP A 185 -3.13 0.80 -21.13
N ILE A 186 -2.21 -0.01 -20.59
CA ILE A 186 -0.75 0.10 -20.85
C ILE A 186 -0.45 0.08 -22.36
N GLY A 187 -1.14 -0.76 -23.13
CA GLY A 187 -0.89 -0.93 -24.56
C GLY A 187 -1.53 0.13 -25.47
N LYS A 188 -2.31 1.09 -24.94
CA LYS A 188 -2.98 2.14 -25.73
C LYS A 188 -2.30 3.51 -25.60
N LYS A 189 -1.24 3.62 -24.81
CA LYS A 189 -0.48 4.86 -24.60
C LYS A 189 0.95 4.62 -25.03
N ASP A 190 1.53 5.57 -25.77
CA ASP A 190 2.93 5.46 -26.22
C ASP A 190 3.93 5.48 -25.05
N ASN A 191 3.57 6.17 -23.95
CA ASN A 191 4.36 6.25 -22.72
C ASN A 191 3.44 6.14 -21.49
N PRO A 192 3.02 4.92 -21.10
CA PRO A 192 2.19 4.74 -19.92
C PRO A 192 2.99 5.07 -18.65
N ILE A 193 2.45 5.97 -17.82
CA ILE A 193 3.09 6.40 -16.57
C ILE A 193 2.37 5.75 -15.39
N CYS A 194 3.13 5.27 -14.40
CA CYS A 194 2.61 4.77 -13.13
C CYS A 194 1.82 5.85 -12.40
N ASN A 195 0.62 5.52 -11.89
CA ASN A 195 -0.20 6.47 -11.13
C ASN A 195 0.25 6.52 -9.66
N ILE A 196 1.47 7.03 -9.44
CA ILE A 196 2.08 7.20 -8.13
C ILE A 196 2.42 8.69 -7.95
N ASP A 197 1.78 9.32 -6.98
CA ASP A 197 2.05 10.72 -6.65
C ASP A 197 3.44 10.86 -6.01
N ARG A 198 4.18 11.94 -6.34
CA ARG A 198 5.55 12.18 -5.86
C ARG A 198 5.64 12.34 -4.34
N SER A 199 4.59 12.86 -3.72
CA SER A 199 4.49 13.02 -2.27
C SER A 199 3.93 11.78 -1.58
N SER A 200 3.53 10.75 -2.35
CA SER A 200 2.95 9.55 -1.77
C SER A 200 3.99 8.72 -1.02
N SER A 201 3.46 8.13 0.04
CA SER A 201 4.07 7.14 0.90
C SER A 201 4.71 5.97 0.12
N ARG A 202 4.09 5.57 -1.00
CA ARG A 202 4.62 4.56 -1.92
C ARG A 202 5.93 4.97 -2.59
N VAL A 203 6.14 6.25 -2.93
CA VAL A 203 7.42 6.70 -3.49
C VAL A 203 8.55 6.50 -2.50
N ARG A 204 8.28 6.76 -1.22
CA ARG A 204 9.25 6.50 -0.15
C ARG A 204 9.62 5.02 -0.09
N LEU A 205 8.61 4.14 -0.10
CA LEU A 205 8.81 2.69 -0.12
C LEU A 205 9.62 2.23 -1.35
N LEU A 206 9.35 2.79 -2.53
CA LEU A 206 10.11 2.47 -3.75
C LEU A 206 11.56 2.99 -3.69
N ARG A 207 11.80 4.16 -3.09
CA ARG A 207 13.15 4.74 -2.93
C ARG A 207 14.00 3.99 -1.90
N GLU A 208 13.39 3.52 -0.82
CA GLU A 208 14.06 2.76 0.23
C GLU A 208 14.13 1.24 -0.07
N CYS A 209 13.51 0.79 -1.17
CA CYS A 209 13.50 -0.62 -1.54
C CYS A 209 14.89 -1.11 -1.92
N SER A 210 15.33 -2.19 -1.28
CA SER A 210 16.63 -2.82 -1.55
C SER A 210 16.55 -3.94 -2.59
N LEU A 211 15.36 -4.50 -2.81
CA LEU A 211 15.13 -5.57 -3.78
C LEU A 211 13.69 -5.57 -4.29
N PHE A 212 13.54 -5.57 -5.61
CA PHE A 212 12.30 -5.91 -6.30
C PHE A 212 12.39 -7.34 -6.81
N ILE A 213 11.36 -8.14 -6.51
CA ILE A 213 11.16 -9.49 -7.05
C ILE A 213 9.88 -9.47 -7.86
#